data_AF-A0A9K3N2N1-F1
#
_entry.id   AF-A0A9K3N2N1-F1
#
_cell.length_a   1.000
_cell.length_b   1.000
_cell.length_c   1.000
_cell.angle_alpha   90.00
_cell.angle_beta   90.00
_cell.angle_gamma   90.00
#
_symmetry.space_group_name_H-M   'P 1'
#
loop_
_entity.id
_entity.type
_entity.pdbx_description
1 polymer ?
#
loop_
_entity_poly.entity_id
_entity_poly.type
_entity_poly.pdbx_seq_one_letter_code
_entity_poly.pdbx_strand_id
1 'polypeptide(L)' 'MDVTVPFTWTKSDPKLIANPQMVKLHSFDTKIHKVDTLVSYKNDEWDEQ' A
#
# COMPACT_ATOMS: atom_id res chain seq x y z
N MET A 1 24.38 -4.15 -13.17
CA MET A 1 24.19 -5.53 -12.66
C MET A 1 22.72 -5.69 -12.40
N ASP A 2 22.14 -6.81 -12.79
CA ASP A 2 20.75 -7.10 -12.48
C ASP A 2 20.60 -7.39 -10.98
N VAL A 3 19.44 -7.09 -10.40
CA VAL A 3 19.21 -7.32 -8.97
C VAL A 3 18.81 -8.79 -8.78
N THR A 4 19.44 -9.48 -7.82
CA THR A 4 19.07 -10.87 -7.53
C THR A 4 17.68 -10.90 -6.89
N VAL A 5 16.69 -11.34 -7.65
CA VAL A 5 15.33 -11.56 -7.14
C VAL A 5 15.33 -12.86 -6.32
N PRO A 6 14.80 -12.85 -5.08
CA PRO A 6 14.73 -14.07 -4.28
C PRO A 6 13.92 -15.16 -4.99
N PHE A 7 14.33 -16.42 -4.88
CA PHE A 7 13.69 -17.56 -5.54
C PHE A 7 12.19 -17.71 -5.21
N THR A 8 11.78 -17.25 -4.02
CA THR A 8 10.39 -17.33 -3.56
C THR A 8 9.50 -16.20 -4.09
N TRP A 9 10.05 -15.20 -4.77
CA TRP A 9 9.29 -14.08 -5.31
C TRP A 9 8.72 -14.41 -6.68
N THR A 10 7.49 -13.97 -6.94
CA THR A 10 6.84 -14.11 -8.24
C THR A 10 6.23 -12.78 -8.66
N LYS A 11 6.02 -12.61 -9.96
CA LYS A 11 5.30 -11.44 -10.49
C LYS A 11 3.82 -11.56 -10.11
N SER A 12 3.27 -10.54 -9.46
CA SER A 12 1.84 -10.48 -9.09
C SER A 12 1.10 -9.35 -9.80
N ASP A 13 -0.22 -9.51 -9.90
CA ASP A 13 -1.11 -8.42 -10.31
C ASP A 13 -1.19 -7.31 -9.24
N PRO A 14 -1.62 -6.08 -9.60
CA PRO A 14 -1.65 -4.94 -8.68
C PRO A 14 -2.67 -5.02 -7.53
N LYS A 15 -3.63 -5.96 -7.59
CA LYS A 15 -4.66 -6.20 -6.55
C LYS A 15 -5.36 -4.92 -6.05
N LEU A 16 -5.86 -4.10 -6.99
CA LEU A 16 -6.55 -2.84 -6.66
C LEU A 16 -7.89 -3.11 -5.94
N ILE A 17 -8.22 -2.27 -4.96
CA ILE A 17 -9.50 -2.31 -4.24
C ILE A 17 -10.49 -1.40 -4.97
N ALA A 18 -11.69 -1.93 -5.27
CA ALA A 18 -12.79 -1.14 -5.83
C ALA A 18 -13.52 -0.35 -4.73
N ASN A 19 -13.92 0.88 -5.04
CA ASN A 19 -14.54 1.83 -4.10
C ASN A 19 -13.80 1.94 -2.75
N PRO A 20 -12.49 2.24 -2.74
CA PRO A 20 -11.76 2.34 -1.49
C PRO A 20 -12.01 3.67 -0.78
N GLN A 21 -12.14 3.62 0.53
CA GLN A 21 -11.83 4.77 1.38
C GLN A 21 -10.33 4.78 1.68
N MET A 22 -9.74 5.97 1.64
CA MET A 22 -8.29 6.15 1.73
C MET A 22 -7.92 7.05 2.90
N VAL A 23 -7.02 6.57 3.77
CA VAL A 23 -6.53 7.32 4.93
C VAL A 23 -5.03 7.41 4.85
N LYS A 24 -4.50 8.64 4.86
CA LYS A 24 -3.07 8.91 4.88
C LYS A 24 -2.58 9.01 6.32
N LEU A 25 -1.55 8.22 6.65
CA LEU A 25 -0.91 8.24 7.96
C LEU A 25 0.25 9.23 7.97
N HIS A 26 0.70 9.60 9.18
CA HIS A 26 1.85 10.48 9.34
C HIS A 26 3.11 9.79 8.81
N SER A 27 3.85 10.49 7.95
CA SER A 27 5.14 10.04 7.44
C SER A 27 6.23 10.29 8.47
N PHE A 28 7.27 9.47 8.48
CA PHE A 28 8.50 9.77 9.20
C PHE A 28 9.69 9.81 8.24
N ASP A 29 10.74 10.49 8.68
CA ASP A 29 11.93 10.77 7.88
C ASP A 29 13.21 10.49 8.69
N THR A 30 14.17 9.85 8.04
CA THR A 30 15.49 9.48 8.62
C THR A 30 16.61 10.41 8.17
N LYS A 31 16.28 11.48 7.42
CA LYS A 31 17.14 12.38 6.63
C LYS A 31 17.77 11.76 5.39
N ILE A 32 17.70 10.44 5.26
CA ILE A 32 18.17 9.69 4.09
C ILE A 32 16.96 9.19 3.29
N HIS A 33 15.93 8.71 3.99
CA HIS A 33 14.69 8.24 3.40
C HIS A 33 13.49 8.79 4.15
N LYS A 34 12.46 9.17 3.39
CA LYS A 34 11.12 9.43 3.88
C LYS A 34 10.22 8.24 3.60
N VAL A 35 9.45 7.83 4.60
CA VAL A 35 8.45 6.77 4.45
C VAL A 35 7.07 7.36 4.62
N ASP A 36 6.31 7.43 3.53
CA ASP A 36 4.88 7.75 3.55
C ASP A 36 4.05 6.46 3.78
N THR A 37 2.85 6.61 4.33
CA THR A 37 1.95 5.47 4.60
C THR A 37 0.51 5.83 4.25
N LEU A 38 -0.19 4.88 3.65
CA LEU A 38 -1.57 5.00 3.19
C LEU A 38 -2.29 3.68 3.46
N VAL A 39 -3.52 3.76 3.97
CA VAL A 39 -4.44 2.62 4.07
C VAL A 39 -5.56 2.84 3.08
N SER A 40 -5.81 1.86 2.22
CA SER A 40 -7.03 1.78 1.39
C SER A 40 -7.85 0.60 1.90
N TYR A 41 -9.07 0.85 2.32
CA TYR A 41 -10.01 -0.19 2.74
C TYR A 41 -11.31 -0.05 1.95
N LYS A 42 -12.00 -1.17 1.77
CA LYS A 42 -13.28 -1.20 1.05
C LYS A 42 -14.30 -0.39 1.82
N ASN A 43 -14.96 0.57 1.16
CA ASN A 43 -16.09 1.28 1.75
C ASN A 43 -17.37 0.49 1.39
N ASP A 44 -17.87 -0.30 2.34
CA ASP A 44 -19.16 -0.95 2.21
C ASP A 44 -20.24 0.01 2.74
N GLU A 45 -21.27 0.29 1.94
CA GLU A 45 -22.35 1.25 2.23
C GLU A 45 -23.13 0.96 3.54
N TRP A 46 -22.81 -0.15 4.22
CA TRP A 46 -23.43 -0.62 5.45
C TRP A 46 -22.74 -0.08 6.72
N ASP A 47 -21.53 0.46 6.63
CA ASP A 47 -20.76 0.92 7.79
C ASP A 47 -21.19 2.33 8.28
N GLU A 48 -22.13 2.99 7.60
CA GLU A 48 -22.60 4.35 7.89
C GLU A 48 -24.05 4.42 8.45
N GLN A 49 -24.67 3.30 8.86
CA GLN A 49 -26.02 3.26 9.44
C GLN A 49 -26.04 2.91 10.94
#